data_AF-A0A4Y2BT63-F1
#
_entry.id   AF-A0A4Y2BT63-F1
#
_cell.length_a   1.000
_cell.length_b   1.000
_cell.length_c   1.000
_cell.angle_alpha   90.00
_cell.angle_beta   90.00
_cell.angle_gamma   90.00
#
_symmetry.space_group_name_H-M   'P 1'
#
loop_
_entity.id
_entity.type
_entity.pdbx_description
1 polymer ?
#
loop_
_entity_poly.entity_id
_entity_poly.type
_entity_poly.pdbx_seq_one_letter_code
_entity_poly.pdbx_strand_id
1 'polypeptide(L)' 'MLQLYAVPQFPEGVIFQQDAAPPHDGNVVREFLDTTFPQRWIGRGAVMAWPPLSPDVTPLDFYLW' A
#
# COMPACT_ATOMS: atom_id res chain seq x y z
N MET A 1 0.94 -10.67 -8.99
CA MET A 1 2.19 -10.05 -9.46
C MET A 1 3.03 -9.57 -8.28
N LEU A 2 2.48 -8.72 -7.41
CA LEU A 2 3.16 -8.22 -6.19
C LEU A 2 3.72 -9.34 -5.29
N GLN A 3 2.91 -10.35 -4.97
CA GLN A 3 3.29 -11.49 -4.12
C GLN A 3 4.49 -12.31 -4.63
N LEU A 4 4.47 -12.67 -5.91
CA LEU A 4 5.42 -13.64 -6.47
C LEU A 4 6.75 -13.00 -6.88
N TYR A 5 6.74 -11.70 -7.18
CA TYR A 5 7.90 -11.03 -7.77
C TYR A 5 8.44 -9.89 -6.91
N ALA A 6 7.58 -9.08 -6.28
CA ALA A 6 8.02 -7.88 -5.55
C ALA A 6 8.28 -8.15 -4.07
N VAL A 7 7.36 -8.84 -3.38
CA VAL A 7 7.47 -9.11 -1.93
C VAL A 7 8.81 -9.73 -1.52
N PRO A 8 9.35 -10.75 -2.23
CA PRO A 8 10.63 -11.35 -1.86
C PRO A 8 11.84 -10.42 -1.99
N GLN A 9 11.70 -9.30 -2.71
CA GLN A 9 12.79 -8.35 -2.96
C GLN A 9 12.82 -7.22 -1.92
N PHE A 10 11.76 -7.06 -1.12
CA PHE A 10 11.72 -5.99 -0.15
C PHE A 10 12.59 -6.30 1.07
N PRO A 11 13.35 -5.32 1.59
CA PRO A 11 14.05 -5.48 2.85
C PRO A 11 13.06 -5.61 4.00
N GLU A 12 13.51 -6.22 5.10
CA GLU A 12 12.74 -6.24 6.34
C GLU A 12 12.43 -4.82 6.82
N GLY A 13 11.25 -4.64 7.41
CA GLY A 13 10.81 -3.35 7.95
C GLY A 13 10.34 -2.34 6.90
N VAL A 14 10.26 -2.70 5.61
CA VAL A 14 9.69 -1.81 4.59
C VAL A 14 8.26 -1.37 4.96
N ILE A 15 7.91 -0.12 4.66
CA ILE A 15 6.53 0.35 4.73
C ILE A 15 5.98 0.42 3.31
N PHE A 16 4.88 -0.29 3.05
CA PHE A 16 4.24 -0.32 1.75
C PHE A 16 3.13 0.73 1.66
N GLN A 17 3.19 1.64 0.70
CA GLN A 17 2.14 2.64 0.47
C GLN A 17 1.39 2.33 -0.82
N GLN A 18 0.06 2.35 -0.76
CA GLN A 18 -0.82 2.18 -1.92
C GLN A 18 -1.92 3.25 -1.93
N ASP A 19 -2.29 3.69 -3.12
CA ASP A 19 -3.39 4.63 -3.33
C ASP A 19 -4.74 3.98 -3.03
N ALA A 20 -5.77 4.82 -2.89
CA ALA A 20 -7.12 4.39 -2.55
C ALA A 20 -7.99 4.08 -3.79
N ALA A 21 -7.38 3.67 -4.91
CA ALA A 21 -8.13 3.30 -6.11
C ALA A 21 -9.09 2.13 -5.84
N PRO A 22 -10.26 2.06 -6.49
CA PRO A 22 -11.24 1.01 -6.22
C PRO A 22 -10.72 -0.45 -6.30
N PRO A 23 -9.83 -0.81 -7.24
CA PRO A 23 -9.23 -2.16 -7.28
C PRO A 23 -8.34 -2.48 -6.07
N HIS A 24 -7.85 -1.45 -5.39
CA HIS A 24 -6.87 -1.51 -4.31
C HIS A 24 -7.51 -1.51 -2.91
N ASP A 25 -8.83 -1.27 -2.80
CA ASP A 25 -9.57 -1.19 -1.53
C ASP A 25 -10.37 -2.48 -1.18
N GLY A 26 -10.22 -3.54 -1.98
CA GLY A 26 -10.89 -4.81 -1.72
C GLY A 26 -10.42 -5.49 -0.43
N ASN A 27 -11.33 -6.23 0.24
CA ASN A 27 -11.00 -6.99 1.46
C ASN A 27 -9.80 -7.92 1.25
N VAL A 28 -9.75 -8.62 0.10
CA VAL A 28 -8.65 -9.53 -0.25
C VAL A 28 -7.29 -8.81 -0.30
N VAL A 29 -7.27 -7.57 -0.77
CA VAL A 29 -6.04 -6.76 -0.82
C VAL A 29 -5.63 -6.39 0.60
N ARG A 30 -6.59 -5.97 1.45
CA ARG A 30 -6.31 -5.63 2.85
C ARG A 30 -5.80 -6.82 3.66
N GLU A 31 -6.44 -7.98 3.57
CA GLU A 31 -5.98 -9.21 4.23
C GLU A 31 -4.56 -9.60 3.80
N PHE A 32 -4.26 -9.46 2.52
CA PHE A 32 -2.92 -9.68 2.01
C PHE A 32 -1.90 -8.70 2.60
N LEU A 33 -2.22 -7.41 2.66
CA LEU A 33 -1.33 -6.37 3.18
C LEU A 33 -1.13 -6.48 4.69
N ASP A 34 -2.17 -6.82 5.45
CA ASP A 34 -2.08 -7.07 6.89
C ASP A 34 -1.18 -8.28 7.21
N THR A 35 -1.24 -9.32 6.37
CA THR A 35 -0.40 -10.52 6.52
C THR A 35 1.06 -10.26 6.13
N THR A 36 1.28 -9.50 5.05
CA THR A 36 2.62 -9.34 4.45
C THR A 36 3.40 -8.18 5.06
N PHE A 37 2.68 -7.11 5.43
CA PHE A 37 3.23 -5.88 5.99
C PHE A 37 2.48 -5.53 7.29
N PRO A 38 2.50 -6.40 8.32
CA PRO A 38 1.75 -6.17 9.54
C PRO A 38 2.14 -4.83 10.16
N GLN A 39 1.16 -3.93 10.31
CA GLN A 39 1.33 -2.56 10.83
C GLN A 39 2.31 -1.69 10.02
N ARG A 40 2.66 -2.12 8.80
CA ARG A 40 3.68 -1.49 7.93
C ARG A 40 3.14 -1.27 6.53
N TRP A 41 1.86 -1.01 6.40
CA TRP A 41 1.31 -0.52 5.15
C TRP A 41 0.40 0.68 5.38
N ILE A 42 0.35 1.50 4.35
CA ILE A 42 -0.35 2.77 4.34
C ILE A 42 -1.35 2.74 3.19
N GLY A 43 -2.59 3.05 3.51
CA GLY A 43 -3.69 3.07 2.55
C GLY A 43 -5.03 3.17 3.24
N ARG A 44 -6.10 3.00 2.49
CA ARG A 44 -7.45 3.01 3.03
C ARG A 44 -7.69 1.76 3.88
N GLY A 45 -8.13 1.95 5.13
CA GLY A 45 -8.40 0.86 6.08
C GLY A 45 -7.16 0.28 6.78
N ALA A 46 -5.96 0.81 6.50
CA ALA A 46 -4.75 0.48 7.24
C ALA A 46 -4.74 1.14 8.62
N VAL A 47 -3.89 0.63 9.52
CA VAL A 47 -3.60 1.32 10.80
C VAL A 47 -2.95 2.67 10.56
N MET A 48 -2.07 2.76 9.56
CA MET A 48 -1.58 4.03 9.03
C MET A 48 -2.52 4.48 7.91
N ALA A 49 -3.70 5.00 8.30
CA ALA A 49 -4.73 5.39 7.35
C ALA A 49 -4.27 6.59 6.51
N TRP A 50 -4.49 6.49 5.19
CA TRP A 50 -4.22 7.57 4.25
C TRP A 50 -5.49 8.40 3.98
N PRO A 51 -5.41 9.73 3.93
CA PRO A 51 -6.57 10.55 3.57
C PRO A 51 -7.00 10.25 2.12
N PRO A 52 -8.32 10.21 1.85
CA PRO A 52 -8.82 9.98 0.51
C PRO A 52 -8.52 11.18 -0.39
N LEU A 53 -8.20 10.92 -1.67
CA LEU A 53 -8.00 11.92 -2.71
C LEU A 53 -6.82 12.88 -2.45
N SER A 54 -5.70 12.36 -1.96
CA SER A 54 -4.49 13.15 -1.68
C SER A 54 -3.33 12.76 -2.63
N PRO A 55 -3.40 13.11 -3.93
CA PRO A 55 -2.33 12.85 -4.88
C PRO A 55 -1.06 13.63 -4.56
N ASP A 56 -1.19 14.77 -3.86
CA ASP A 56 -0.12 15.64 -3.39
C ASP A 56 0.82 14.98 -2.36
N VAL A 57 0.40 13.86 -1.75
CA VAL A 57 1.20 13.11 -0.79
C VAL A 57 1.57 11.71 -1.27
N THR A 58 1.01 11.23 -2.38
CA THR A 58 1.44 9.97 -3.01
C THR A 58 2.65 10.23 -3.91
N PRO A 59 3.87 9.76 -3.57
CA PRO A 59 5.08 10.08 -4.35
C PRO A 59 5.00 9.69 -5.82
N LEU A 60 4.26 8.62 -6.12
CA LEU A 60 3.99 8.20 -7.49
C LEU A 60 3.17 9.25 -8.26
N ASP A 61 2.17 9.88 -7.62
CA ASP A 61 1.25 10.80 -8.27
C ASP A 61 1.79 12.24 -8.37
N PHE A 62 2.60 12.71 -7.40
CA PHE A 62 3.12 14.09 -7.41
C PHE A 62 4.55 14.26 -7.95
N TYR A 63 5.38 13.21 -7.96
CA TYR A 63 6.80 13.32 -8.35
C TYR A 63 7.19 12.44 -9.54
N LEU A 64 6.73 11.19 -9.59
CA LEU A 64 7.20 10.22 -10.59
C LEU A 64 6.43 10.27 -11.92
N TRP A 65 5.17 10.71 -11.89
CA TRP A 65 4.28 10.79 -13.05
C TRP A 65 4.83 11.65 -14.19
#